data_AF-A0A845K041-F1
#
_entry.id   AF-A0A845K041-F1
#
_cell.length_a   1.000
_cell.length_b   1.000
_cell.length_c   1.000
_cell.angle_alpha   90.00
_cell.angle_beta   90.00
_cell.angle_gamma   90.00
#
_symmetry.space_group_name_H-M   'P 1'
#
loop_
_entity.id
_entity.type
_entity.pdbx_description
1 polymer ?
#
loop_
_entity_poly.entity_id
_entity_poly.type
_entity_poly.pdbx_seq_one_letter_code
_entity_poly.pdbx_strand_id
1 'polypeptide(L)'
;MEEQNNICPLCRSESNSFRQTLNYGARLLVCSHCDLHFVSPVPFLDEKFYDQNYYSSWGMTENGLPEHVKVLKEKNMRKHIEHIANFVGKGSVLEVGSAIGSFLKVAVDEGFDATGVDLSQ
;
A
#
# COMPACT_ATOMS: atom_id res chain seq x y z
N MET A 1 -15.73 21.38 -9.08
CA MET A 1 -16.38 20.06 -9.19
C MET A 1 -15.38 19.16 -9.87
N GLU A 2 -14.69 18.30 -9.13
CA GLU A 2 -13.76 17.33 -9.74
C GLU A 2 -14.55 16.37 -10.63
N GLU A 3 -14.04 16.15 -11.83
CA GLU A 3 -14.65 15.28 -12.84
C GLU A 3 -14.86 13.86 -12.29
N GLN A 4 -16.07 13.34 -12.47
CA GLN A 4 -16.41 11.96 -12.15
C GLN A 4 -15.71 11.02 -13.13
N ASN A 5 -14.48 10.61 -12.84
CA ASN A 5 -13.80 9.60 -13.64
C ASN A 5 -14.41 8.23 -13.32
N ASN A 6 -15.15 7.69 -14.29
CA ASN A 6 -15.75 6.35 -14.22
C ASN A 6 -14.91 5.32 -14.98
N ILE A 7 -13.72 5.64 -15.46
CA ILE A 7 -12.87 4.69 -16.20
C ILE A 7 -12.16 3.76 -15.22
N CYS A 8 -12.24 2.45 -15.45
CA CYS A 8 -11.53 1.47 -14.64
C CYS A 8 -10.00 1.70 -14.70
N PRO A 9 -9.31 1.84 -13.56
CA PRO A 9 -7.87 2.14 -13.56
C PRO A 9 -7.01 0.96 -14.03
N LEU A 10 -7.53 -0.26 -13.98
CA LEU A 10 -6.80 -1.47 -14.38
C LEU A 10 -6.97 -1.79 -15.87
N CYS A 11 -8.21 -1.94 -16.34
CA CYS A 11 -8.48 -2.37 -17.72
C CYS A 11 -9.01 -1.27 -18.65
N ARG A 12 -9.17 -0.04 -18.14
CA ARG A 12 -9.68 1.13 -18.91
C ARG A 12 -11.11 1.00 -19.45
N SER A 13 -11.87 0.00 -19.02
CA SER A 13 -13.30 -0.10 -19.35
C SER A 13 -14.10 1.09 -18.78
N GLU A 14 -15.01 1.63 -19.59
CA GLU A 14 -16.02 2.61 -19.18
C GLU A 14 -17.29 1.94 -18.64
N SER A 15 -17.44 0.63 -18.84
CA SER A 15 -18.56 -0.16 -18.32
C SER A 15 -18.30 -0.54 -16.86
N ASN A 16 -18.93 0.21 -15.95
CA ASN A 16 -18.79 0.04 -14.52
C ASN A 16 -20.16 0.18 -13.84
N SER A 17 -20.43 -0.68 -12.87
CA SER A 17 -21.65 -0.64 -12.07
C SER A 17 -21.41 0.08 -10.75
N PHE A 18 -22.42 0.82 -10.29
CA PHE A 18 -22.40 1.44 -8.97
C PHE A 18 -22.69 0.40 -7.89
N ARG A 19 -21.90 0.41 -6.81
CA ARG A 19 -22.12 -0.48 -5.66
C ARG A 19 -22.67 0.25 -4.45
N GLN A 20 -22.02 1.32 -4.01
CA GLN A 20 -22.49 2.15 -2.89
C GLN A 20 -21.80 3.51 -2.87
N THR A 21 -22.40 4.43 -2.12
CA THR A 21 -21.77 5.71 -1.75
C THR A 21 -20.94 5.49 -0.47
N LEU A 22 -19.71 6.01 -0.48
CA LEU A 22 -18.77 6.03 0.62
C LEU A 22 -18.80 7.41 1.31
N ASN A 23 -17.93 7.60 2.31
CA ASN A 23 -17.76 8.88 2.98
C ASN A 23 -17.43 10.00 2.00
N TYR A 24 -17.85 11.22 2.34
CA TYR A 24 -17.58 12.44 1.56
C TYR A 24 -18.10 12.41 0.10
N GLY A 25 -19.08 11.54 -0.19
CA GLY A 25 -19.72 11.47 -1.51
C GLY A 25 -18.95 10.68 -2.56
N ALA A 26 -17.84 10.05 -2.20
CA ALA A 26 -17.13 9.12 -3.07
C ALA A 26 -18.00 7.89 -3.37
N ARG A 27 -17.80 7.24 -4.52
CA ARG A 27 -18.58 6.07 -4.95
C ARG A 27 -17.67 4.87 -5.08
N LEU A 28 -18.13 3.72 -4.61
CA LEU A 28 -17.54 2.44 -4.93
C LEU A 28 -18.15 1.92 -6.23
N LEU A 29 -17.34 1.77 -7.26
CA LEU A 29 -17.72 1.21 -8.56
C LEU A 29 -17.13 -0.20 -8.72
N VAL A 30 -17.76 -1.02 -9.55
CA VAL A 30 -17.26 -2.34 -9.94
C VAL A 30 -17.14 -2.40 -11.45
N CYS A 31 -15.96 -2.73 -11.95
CA CYS A 31 -15.76 -2.89 -13.38
C CYS A 31 -16.45 -4.14 -13.90
N SER A 32 -17.32 -4.00 -14.91
CA SER A 32 -18.04 -5.14 -15.50
C SER A 32 -17.18 -6.02 -16.41
N HIS A 33 -15.91 -5.66 -16.64
CA HIS A 33 -14.98 -6.41 -17.50
C HIS A 33 -13.90 -7.17 -16.72
N CYS A 34 -13.32 -6.56 -15.67
CA CYS A 34 -12.21 -7.16 -14.91
C CYS A 34 -12.53 -7.37 -13.42
N ASP A 35 -13.77 -7.12 -13.01
CA ASP A 35 -14.25 -7.23 -11.63
C ASP A 35 -13.51 -6.39 -10.59
N LEU A 36 -12.67 -5.44 -11.00
CA LEU A 36 -12.02 -4.53 -10.08
C LEU A 36 -13.06 -3.63 -9.37
N HIS A 37 -13.00 -3.62 -8.04
CA HIS A 37 -13.66 -2.63 -7.20
C HIS A 37 -12.76 -1.42 -7.03
N PHE A 38 -13.24 -0.22 -7.36
CA PHE A 38 -12.46 1.01 -7.26
C PHE A 38 -13.30 2.21 -6.81
N VAL A 39 -12.64 3.20 -6.21
CA VAL A 39 -13.28 4.43 -5.73
C VAL A 39 -13.30 5.48 -6.85
N SER A 40 -14.43 6.17 -6.99
CA SER A 40 -14.65 7.26 -7.95
C SER A 40 -15.20 8.52 -7.25
N PRO A 41 -14.64 9.72 -7.51
CA PRO A 41 -13.44 9.95 -8.31
C PRO A 41 -12.20 9.33 -7.64
N VAL A 42 -11.21 8.97 -8.46
CA VAL A 42 -9.90 8.56 -7.93
C VAL A 42 -9.31 9.81 -7.26
N PRO A 43 -8.91 9.74 -5.97
CA PRO A 43 -8.35 10.91 -5.29
C PRO A 43 -7.11 11.38 -6.03
N PHE A 44 -6.97 12.70 -6.17
CA PHE A 44 -5.73 13.28 -6.66
C PHE A 44 -4.64 13.02 -5.63
N LEU A 45 -3.62 12.24 -5.99
CA LEU A 45 -2.50 11.93 -5.09
C LEU A 45 -1.54 13.13 -5.09
N ASP A 46 -1.70 14.05 -4.14
CA ASP A 46 -0.69 15.06 -3.82
C ASP A 46 0.19 14.63 -2.65
N GLU A 47 1.34 15.28 -2.46
CA GLU A 47 2.26 15.00 -1.35
C GLU A 47 1.60 15.18 0.02
N LYS A 48 0.50 15.93 0.13
CA LYS A 48 -0.22 16.15 1.40
C LYS A 48 -1.03 14.93 1.82
N PHE A 49 -1.40 14.04 0.89
CA PHE A 49 -1.96 12.74 1.25
C PHE A 49 -0.97 11.85 2.02
N TYR A 50 0.33 12.11 1.89
CA TYR A 50 1.42 11.42 2.57
C TYR A 50 2.16 12.36 3.54
N ASP A 51 1.45 13.28 4.19
CA ASP A 51 2.06 14.19 5.15
C ASP A 51 2.60 13.47 6.40
N GLN A 52 3.25 14.22 7.29
CA GLN A 52 3.84 13.69 8.54
C GLN A 52 2.82 12.99 9.47
N ASN A 53 1.53 13.25 9.27
CA ASN A 53 0.44 12.64 10.04
C ASN A 53 -0.13 11.38 9.37
N TYR A 54 0.39 10.99 8.20
CA TYR A 54 -0.05 9.78 7.52
C TYR A 54 -0.01 8.58 8.47
N TYR A 55 1.12 8.35 9.14
CA TYR A 55 1.27 7.23 10.06
C TYR A 55 0.65 7.42 11.44
N SER A 56 0.39 8.66 11.88
CA SER A 56 -0.27 8.91 13.17
C SER A 56 -1.70 8.36 13.15
N SER A 57 -2.37 8.44 12.00
CA SER A 57 -3.67 7.81 11.75
C SER A 57 -3.64 6.27 11.80
N TRP A 58 -2.46 5.66 11.65
CA TRP A 58 -2.24 4.21 11.76
C TRP A 58 -1.70 3.78 13.12
N GLY A 59 -1.76 4.67 14.12
CA GLY A 59 -1.35 4.37 15.49
C GLY A 59 0.17 4.35 15.70
N MET A 60 0.95 4.91 14.77
CA MET A 60 2.36 5.21 15.02
C MET A 60 2.44 6.51 15.83
N THR A 61 3.12 6.43 16.97
CA THR A 61 3.43 7.60 17.79
C THR A 61 4.74 8.22 17.32
N GLU A 62 5.12 9.39 17.85
CA GLU A 62 6.44 10.00 17.62
C GLU A 62 7.61 9.02 17.93
N ASN A 63 7.38 8.05 18.82
CA ASN A 63 8.36 7.02 19.17
C ASN A 63 8.31 5.78 18.24
N GLY A 64 7.56 5.85 17.14
CA GLY A 64 7.30 4.75 16.22
C GLY A 64 6.24 3.76 16.75
N LEU A 65 6.31 2.52 16.26
CA LEU A 65 5.46 1.42 16.73
C LEU A 65 5.93 0.88 18.09
N PRO A 66 5.01 0.45 18.97
CA PRO A 66 5.36 -0.30 20.17
C PRO A 66 6.19 -1.55 19.82
N GLU A 67 7.15 -1.91 20.67
CA GLU A 67 8.11 -2.99 20.40
C GLU A 67 7.43 -4.34 20.08
N HIS A 68 6.39 -4.69 20.84
CA HIS A 68 5.64 -5.93 20.59
C HIS A 68 4.98 -5.94 19.19
N VAL A 69 4.58 -4.78 18.66
CA VAL A 69 4.01 -4.67 17.31
C VAL A 69 5.10 -4.78 16.26
N LYS A 70 6.28 -4.19 16.49
CA LYS A 70 7.45 -4.34 15.61
C LYS A 70 7.83 -5.81 15.45
N VAL A 71 7.98 -6.52 16.57
CA VAL A 71 8.29 -7.96 16.57
C VAL A 71 7.23 -8.77 15.81
N LEU A 72 5.94 -8.46 16.00
CA LEU A 72 4.87 -9.16 15.29
C LEU A 72 4.88 -8.89 13.79
N LYS A 73 5.13 -7.63 13.38
CA LYS A 73 5.28 -7.24 11.98
C LYS A 73 6.49 -7.92 11.35
N GLU A 74 7.66 -7.86 11.97
CA GLU A 74 8.87 -8.53 11.47
C GLU A 74 8.66 -10.05 11.32
N LYS A 75 7.99 -10.69 12.28
CA LYS A 75 7.64 -12.12 12.17
C LYS A 75 6.75 -12.41 10.96
N ASN A 76 5.79 -11.54 10.64
CA ASN A 76 4.97 -11.69 9.44
C ASN A 76 5.78 -11.41 8.16
N MET A 77 6.63 -10.38 8.16
CA MET A 77 7.49 -10.05 7.02
C MET A 77 8.50 -11.17 6.71
N ARG A 78 9.02 -11.86 7.74
CA ARG A 78 9.90 -13.01 7.55
C ARG A 78 9.26 -14.12 6.73
N LYS A 79 7.96 -14.39 6.94
CA LYS A 79 7.23 -15.37 6.11
C LYS A 79 7.18 -14.98 4.63
N HIS A 80 7.09 -13.68 4.34
CA HIS A 80 7.12 -13.19 2.96
C HIS A 80 8.50 -13.36 2.34
N ILE A 81 9.58 -13.06 3.07
CA ILE A 81 10.95 -13.26 2.61
C ILE A 81 11.28 -14.74 2.43
N GLU A 82 10.92 -15.60 3.37
CA GLU A 82 11.06 -17.06 3.24
C GLU A 82 10.32 -17.58 2.01
N HIS A 83 9.13 -17.05 1.72
CA HIS A 83 8.39 -17.41 0.52
C HIS A 83 9.10 -16.98 -0.76
N ILE A 84 9.65 -15.76 -0.81
CA ILE A 84 10.45 -15.26 -1.93
C ILE A 84 11.73 -16.10 -2.11
N ALA A 85 12.37 -16.49 -1.01
CA ALA A 85 13.61 -17.27 -0.99
C ALA A 85 13.46 -18.65 -1.66
N ASN A 86 12.23 -19.19 -1.74
CA ASN A 86 11.94 -20.42 -2.48
C ASN A 86 12.11 -20.26 -4.01
N PHE A 87 12.05 -19.03 -4.52
CA PHE A 87 12.20 -18.72 -5.94
C PHE A 87 13.55 -18.06 -6.25
N VAL A 88 14.03 -17.21 -5.34
CA VAL A 88 15.27 -16.46 -5.49
C VAL A 88 16.03 -16.48 -4.17
N GLY A 89 17.12 -17.25 -4.10
CA GLY A 89 17.84 -17.47 -2.84
C GLY A 89 18.45 -16.19 -2.24
N LYS A 90 18.97 -15.28 -3.07
CA LYS A 90 19.51 -13.95 -2.71
C LYS A 90 19.45 -13.02 -3.91
N GLY A 91 19.44 -11.71 -3.68
CA GLY A 91 19.47 -10.69 -4.73
C GLY A 91 19.01 -9.33 -4.24
N SER A 92 18.82 -8.39 -5.17
CA SER A 92 18.28 -7.08 -4.85
C SER A 92 16.76 -7.10 -4.78
N VAL A 93 16.19 -6.40 -3.79
CA VAL A 93 14.74 -6.30 -3.56
C VAL A 93 14.34 -4.84 -3.46
N LEU A 94 13.28 -4.46 -4.18
CA LEU A 94 12.66 -3.14 -4.08
C LEU A 94 11.31 -3.24 -3.39
N GLU A 95 11.11 -2.48 -2.32
CA GLU A 95 9.81 -2.28 -1.68
C GLU A 95 9.28 -0.87 -1.98
N VAL A 96 8.07 -0.78 -2.53
CA VAL A 96 7.36 0.48 -2.80
C VAL A 96 6.28 0.66 -1.75
N GLY A 97 6.31 1.77 -1.01
CA GLY A 97 5.47 1.99 0.18
C GLY A 97 6.04 1.25 1.40
N SER A 98 7.35 1.41 1.66
CA SER A 98 8.07 0.65 2.69
C SER A 98 7.69 1.01 4.13
N ALA A 99 6.97 2.10 4.34
CA ALA A 99 6.63 2.65 5.64
C ALA A 99 7.85 2.69 6.58
N ILE A 100 7.74 2.10 7.77
CA ILE A 100 8.84 2.00 8.75
C ILE A 100 9.95 1.00 8.37
N GLY A 101 9.85 0.33 7.22
CA GLY A 101 10.90 -0.57 6.71
C GLY A 101 10.96 -1.93 7.39
N SER A 102 9.87 -2.44 8.00
CA SER A 102 9.88 -3.76 8.65
C SER A 102 10.22 -4.90 7.69
N PHE A 103 9.77 -4.82 6.44
CA PHE A 103 10.11 -5.81 5.42
C PHE A 103 11.57 -5.66 4.97
N LEU A 104 12.03 -4.44 4.68
CA LEU A 104 13.43 -4.15 4.34
C LEU A 104 14.41 -4.69 5.39
N LYS A 105 14.13 -4.44 6.68
CA LYS A 105 14.96 -4.94 7.77
C LYS A 105 15.08 -6.47 7.70
N VAL A 106 13.95 -7.16 7.57
CA VAL A 106 13.95 -8.63 7.51
C VAL A 106 14.63 -9.12 6.23
N ALA A 107 14.43 -8.45 5.09
CA ALA A 107 15.12 -8.78 3.85
C ALA A 107 16.65 -8.71 4.02
N VAL A 108 17.16 -7.65 4.64
CA VAL A 108 18.60 -7.49 4.92
C VAL A 108 19.10 -8.56 5.90
N ASP A 109 18.35 -8.83 6.97
CA ASP A 109 18.71 -9.86 7.96
C ASP A 109 18.82 -11.27 7.33
N GLU A 110 18.01 -11.56 6.30
CA GLU A 110 18.03 -12.82 5.53
C GLU A 110 19.03 -12.78 4.35
N GLY A 111 19.78 -11.69 4.18
CA GLY A 111 20.88 -11.57 3.22
C GLY A 111 20.50 -11.07 1.82
N PHE A 112 19.36 -10.39 1.68
CA PHE A 112 19.00 -9.64 0.48
C PHE A 112 19.60 -8.22 0.51
N ASP A 113 19.80 -7.65 -0.67
CA ASP A 113 20.16 -6.25 -0.88
C ASP A 113 18.86 -5.44 -1.06
N ALA A 114 18.35 -4.84 0.02
CA ALA A 114 17.01 -4.26 0.03
C ALA A 114 17.03 -2.73 -0.13
N THR A 115 16.19 -2.22 -1.02
CA THR A 115 15.92 -0.79 -1.23
C THR A 115 14.44 -0.52 -0.99
N GLY A 116 14.14 0.52 -0.22
CA GLY A 116 12.77 0.99 0.00
C GLY A 116 12.55 2.37 -0.58
N VAL A 117 11.33 2.61 -1.06
CA VAL A 117 10.86 3.94 -1.43
C VAL A 117 9.54 4.21 -0.70
N ASP A 118 9.50 5.32 0.02
CA ASP A 118 8.28 5.84 0.60
C ASP A 118 8.18 7.35 0.35
N LEU A 119 6.98 7.83 0.03
CA LEU A 119 6.70 9.24 -0.23
C LEU A 119 6.44 10.02 1.06
N SER A 120 6.02 9.33 2.12
CA SER A 120 5.80 9.98 3.41
C SER A 120 7.13 10.41 4.03
N GLN A 121 7.20 11.66 4.49
CA GLN A 121 8.35 12.22 5.22
C GLN A 121 8.09 12.29 6.71
#